data_AF-A0A925DJ26-F1
#
_entry.id   AF-A0A925DJ26-F1
#
_cell.length_a   1.000
_cell.length_b   1.000
_cell.length_c   1.000
_cell.angle_alpha   90.00
_cell.angle_beta   90.00
_cell.angle_gamma   90.00
#
_symmetry.space_group_name_H-M   'P 1'
#
loop_
_entity.id
_entity.type
_entity.pdbx_description
1 polymer ?
#
loop_
_entity_poly.entity_id
_entity_poly.type
_entity_poly.pdbx_seq_one_letter_code
_entity_poly.pdbx_strand_id
1 'polypeptide(L)'
;MKKLYSFLFLSVVCGTVFSQTNTNTAIIPKEKCGTMANLKANSENIPGYAEKINAAEFKARQNVNAANAKTAQTTVVIPVVFHVLYPNASSPANLHDSVLVRQLAIMNETYSLSNPNFANTRAIFDTLGANTDVQFCFAGVDPLGNACTGIDRFQTATSFSLTALNNGVKIPSMGGRAAGDAQRYLNIWCCDMSFFGTAFVLGFATFPGGPDSLDGVVLQYEYVGMQNNGTVNNLGRTAVHEVGHWLGMRHIWGDGQQSTVPCDSTDYVEDTPHANNASATDCDTTKNTCSTEDPYWTSLAIDPPDMVENYMDYSNDGCMTMFTKGQKARMWSFINTLRSNLLTNNVTCATVGIDEYNPVFGDFIHVYPNPVNGLLNINFSTNSIEQAKVEFYNAAGQLVKVFVPSDFQNVVEVKGLASGIYFLKISNPSNCAVKKIVIQDWD
;
A
#
# COMPACT_ATOMS: atom_id res chain seq x y z
N MET A 1 22.11 -77.51 -24.50
CA MET A 1 20.84 -76.88 -24.08
C MET A 1 21.07 -76.16 -22.76
N LYS A 2 20.72 -74.87 -22.72
CA LYS A 2 20.36 -73.98 -21.58
C LYS A 2 20.64 -74.42 -20.12
N LYS A 3 21.04 -73.40 -19.32
CA LYS A 3 20.88 -73.17 -17.85
C LYS A 3 22.04 -73.67 -16.95
N LEU A 4 22.44 -73.00 -15.86
CA LEU A 4 22.26 -71.65 -15.30
C LEU A 4 23.06 -71.61 -13.97
N TYR A 5 23.62 -70.44 -13.65
CA TYR A 5 24.04 -69.90 -12.33
C TYR A 5 25.06 -70.62 -11.43
N SER A 6 26.15 -69.91 -11.10
CA SER A 6 26.67 -69.89 -9.73
C SER A 6 27.43 -68.59 -9.42
N PHE A 7 26.88 -67.84 -8.46
CA PHE A 7 27.47 -66.91 -7.48
C PHE A 7 28.68 -66.04 -7.85
N LEU A 8 28.42 -64.72 -7.98
CA LEU A 8 29.43 -63.68 -7.75
C LEU A 8 29.15 -63.02 -6.39
N PHE A 9 30.06 -63.21 -5.43
CA PHE A 9 30.09 -62.47 -4.16
C PHE A 9 30.50 -61.02 -4.45
N LEU A 10 29.62 -60.06 -4.18
CA LEU A 10 29.98 -58.64 -4.13
C LEU A 10 30.02 -58.21 -2.67
N SER A 11 31.22 -57.97 -2.16
CA SER A 11 31.51 -57.46 -0.83
C SER A 11 30.90 -56.06 -0.66
N VAL A 12 29.98 -55.93 0.29
CA VAL A 12 29.46 -54.66 0.78
C VAL A 12 30.56 -54.00 1.63
N VAL A 13 31.27 -53.04 1.05
CA VAL A 13 32.05 -52.07 1.83
C VAL A 13 31.06 -51.01 2.30
N CYS A 14 30.68 -51.09 3.58
CA CYS A 14 29.89 -50.09 4.27
C CYS A 14 30.76 -48.84 4.48
N GLY A 15 30.74 -47.93 3.49
CA GLY A 15 31.24 -46.57 3.64
C GLY A 15 30.15 -45.71 4.24
N THR A 16 30.33 -45.27 5.48
CA THR A 16 29.49 -44.28 6.15
C THR A 16 29.62 -42.94 5.41
N VAL A 17 28.68 -42.67 4.50
CA VAL A 17 28.49 -41.32 3.95
C VAL A 17 27.82 -40.49 5.04
N PHE A 18 28.62 -39.71 5.76
CA PHE A 18 28.09 -38.55 6.48
C PHE A 18 27.56 -37.56 5.44
N SER A 19 26.25 -37.64 5.17
CA SER A 19 25.53 -36.58 4.48
C SER A 19 25.48 -35.39 5.44
N GLN A 20 26.38 -34.42 5.25
CA GLN A 20 26.17 -33.09 5.78
C GLN A 20 24.99 -32.50 5.01
N THR A 21 23.82 -32.49 5.65
CA THR A 21 22.70 -31.66 5.20
C THR A 21 23.11 -30.21 5.35
N ASN A 22 23.73 -29.65 4.31
CA ASN A 22 23.80 -28.22 4.13
C ASN A 22 22.36 -27.74 3.89
N THR A 23 21.64 -27.40 4.95
CA THR A 23 20.46 -26.54 4.89
C THR A 23 20.93 -25.11 4.62
N ASN A 24 21.58 -24.89 3.50
CA ASN A 24 21.61 -23.57 2.89
C ASN A 24 20.27 -23.44 2.18
N THR A 25 19.23 -23.06 2.92
CA THR A 25 18.12 -22.35 2.30
C THR A 25 18.72 -21.14 1.63
N ALA A 26 18.90 -21.20 0.31
CA ALA A 26 19.21 -20.01 -0.46
C ALA A 26 18.10 -19.01 -0.16
N ILE A 27 18.41 -17.99 0.63
CA ILE A 27 17.51 -16.86 0.85
C ILE A 27 17.41 -16.21 -0.51
N ILE A 28 16.30 -16.43 -1.21
CA ILE A 28 15.99 -15.66 -2.41
C ILE A 28 15.88 -14.22 -1.92
N PRO A 29 16.72 -13.29 -2.42
CA PRO A 29 16.63 -11.91 -2.01
C PRO A 29 15.22 -11.40 -2.29
N LYS A 30 14.58 -10.86 -1.27
CA LYS A 30 13.26 -10.25 -1.39
C LYS A 30 13.41 -8.91 -2.09
N GLU A 31 12.84 -8.78 -3.28
CA GLU A 31 12.85 -7.52 -4.03
C GLU A 31 11.88 -6.53 -3.36
N LYS A 32 12.31 -5.30 -3.07
CA LYS A 32 11.39 -4.32 -2.46
C LYS A 32 10.40 -3.77 -3.49
N CYS A 33 10.87 -3.29 -4.62
CA CYS A 33 10.02 -2.75 -5.68
C CYS A 33 10.41 -3.36 -7.03
N GLY A 34 9.39 -3.76 -7.78
CA GLY A 34 9.50 -4.37 -9.10
C GLY A 34 9.35 -3.37 -10.25
N THR A 35 9.21 -2.08 -9.97
CA THR A 35 8.87 -1.07 -10.97
C THR A 35 9.90 -0.99 -12.09
N MET A 36 11.20 -1.08 -11.79
CA MET A 36 12.23 -1.08 -12.84
C MET A 36 12.22 -2.33 -13.70
N ALA A 37 11.98 -3.49 -13.08
CA ALA A 37 11.86 -4.73 -13.82
C ALA A 37 10.58 -4.76 -14.69
N ASN A 38 9.47 -4.20 -14.21
CA ASN A 38 8.25 -4.00 -14.99
C ASN A 38 8.45 -3.02 -16.15
N LEU A 39 9.13 -1.88 -15.91
CA LEU A 39 9.50 -0.91 -16.94
C LEU A 39 10.34 -1.57 -18.04
N LYS A 40 11.36 -2.35 -17.67
CA LYS A 40 12.20 -3.10 -18.61
C LYS A 40 11.36 -4.11 -19.40
N ALA A 41 10.58 -4.95 -18.71
CA ALA A 41 9.74 -5.96 -19.36
C ALA A 41 8.72 -5.34 -20.34
N ASN A 42 8.07 -4.23 -19.95
CA ASN A 42 7.14 -3.53 -20.83
C ASN A 42 7.85 -2.89 -22.02
N SER A 43 9.03 -2.32 -21.82
CA SER A 43 9.83 -1.74 -22.91
C SER A 43 10.26 -2.78 -23.94
N GLU A 44 10.51 -4.02 -23.51
CA GLU A 44 10.89 -5.12 -24.39
C GLU A 44 9.70 -5.75 -25.12
N ASN A 45 8.52 -5.79 -24.49
CA ASN A 45 7.37 -6.56 -24.99
C ASN A 45 6.25 -5.70 -25.59
N ILE A 46 6.22 -4.38 -25.33
CA ILE A 46 5.18 -3.47 -25.82
C ILE A 46 5.82 -2.47 -26.80
N PRO A 47 5.50 -2.55 -28.11
CA PRO A 47 6.05 -1.63 -29.10
C PRO A 47 5.77 -0.16 -28.75
N GLY A 48 6.81 0.67 -28.78
CA GLY A 48 6.69 2.11 -28.51
C GLY A 48 6.62 2.48 -27.02
N TYR A 49 6.74 1.53 -26.09
CA TYR A 49 6.57 1.80 -24.66
C TYR A 49 7.69 2.68 -24.10
N ALA A 50 8.95 2.33 -24.38
CA ALA A 50 10.10 3.12 -23.92
C ALA A 50 10.06 4.55 -24.43
N GLU A 51 9.67 4.76 -25.69
CA GLU A 51 9.53 6.07 -26.32
C GLU A 51 8.45 6.90 -25.63
N LYS A 52 7.31 6.29 -25.27
CA LYS A 52 6.24 6.97 -24.55
C LYS A 52 6.65 7.37 -23.13
N ILE A 53 7.33 6.49 -22.39
CA ILE A 53 7.85 6.81 -21.05
C ILE A 53 8.88 7.94 -21.14
N ASN A 54 9.80 7.89 -22.11
CA ASN A 54 10.81 8.94 -22.30
C ASN A 54 10.18 10.28 -22.72
N ALA A 55 9.16 10.25 -23.58
CA ALA A 55 8.41 11.45 -23.96
C ALA A 55 7.65 12.05 -22.77
N ALA A 56 7.07 11.18 -21.92
CA ALA A 56 6.41 11.59 -20.68
C ALA A 56 7.38 12.26 -19.71
N GLU A 57 8.53 11.64 -19.48
CA GLU A 57 9.62 12.17 -18.65
C GLU A 57 10.11 13.53 -19.15
N PHE A 58 10.38 13.64 -20.45
CA PHE A 58 10.83 14.89 -21.07
C PHE A 58 9.80 16.00 -20.90
N LYS A 59 8.51 15.70 -21.15
CA LYS A 59 7.41 16.66 -20.98
C LYS A 59 7.30 17.12 -19.52
N ALA A 60 7.40 16.21 -18.56
CA ALA A 60 7.35 16.53 -17.14
C ALA A 60 8.50 17.48 -16.74
N ARG A 61 9.74 17.13 -17.11
CA ARG A 61 10.94 17.95 -16.82
C ARG A 61 10.85 19.37 -17.36
N GLN A 62 10.33 19.56 -18.57
CA GLN A 62 10.11 20.91 -19.12
C GLN A 62 9.10 21.75 -18.34
N ASN A 63 8.18 21.10 -17.62
CA ASN A 63 7.08 21.75 -16.92
C ASN A 63 7.28 21.88 -15.40
N VAL A 64 8.37 21.39 -14.83
CA VAL A 64 8.64 21.48 -13.37
C VAL A 64 8.64 22.93 -12.89
N ASN A 65 9.29 23.85 -13.61
CA ASN A 65 9.32 25.27 -13.26
C ASN A 65 7.94 25.94 -13.40
N ALA A 66 7.13 25.52 -14.38
CA ALA A 66 5.76 26.01 -14.53
C ALA A 66 4.82 25.46 -13.45
N ALA A 67 5.05 24.23 -12.99
CA ALA A 67 4.33 23.64 -11.86
C ALA A 67 4.61 24.41 -10.56
N ASN A 68 5.86 24.86 -10.34
CA ASN A 68 6.23 25.73 -9.22
C ASN A 68 5.56 27.12 -9.25
N ALA A 69 5.14 27.60 -10.43
CA ALA A 69 4.50 28.90 -10.61
C ALA A 69 2.94 28.84 -10.61
N LYS A 70 2.36 27.66 -10.86
CA LYS A 70 0.90 27.43 -10.91
C LYS A 70 0.29 26.95 -9.58
N THR A 71 1.08 26.85 -8.52
CA THR A 71 0.67 26.48 -7.15
C THR A 71 -0.16 27.57 -6.44
N ALA A 72 -1.11 28.19 -7.15
CA ALA A 72 -2.24 28.87 -6.53
C ALA A 72 -3.23 27.80 -6.02
N GLN A 73 -2.82 27.14 -4.94
CA GLN A 73 -3.60 26.36 -3.98
C GLN A 73 -4.86 25.64 -4.51
N THR A 74 -4.68 24.45 -5.08
CA THR A 74 -5.73 23.42 -5.13
C THR A 74 -5.12 22.08 -4.78
N THR A 75 -5.51 21.48 -3.66
CA THR A 75 -5.24 20.06 -3.37
C THR A 75 -5.94 19.20 -4.42
N VAL A 76 -5.24 18.25 -5.03
CA VAL A 76 -5.86 17.26 -5.92
C VAL A 76 -6.34 16.07 -5.10
N VAL A 77 -7.61 15.70 -5.25
CA VAL A 77 -8.17 14.50 -4.63
C VAL A 77 -8.24 13.40 -5.68
N ILE A 78 -7.49 12.32 -5.47
CA ILE A 78 -7.37 11.20 -6.39
C ILE A 78 -8.29 10.07 -5.90
N PRO A 79 -9.34 9.70 -6.66
CA PRO A 79 -10.15 8.54 -6.36
C PRO A 79 -9.36 7.24 -6.54
N VAL A 80 -9.45 6.35 -5.57
CA VAL A 80 -8.73 5.08 -5.52
C VAL A 80 -9.72 3.93 -5.61
N VAL A 81 -9.36 2.93 -6.42
CA VAL A 81 -10.04 1.63 -6.45
C VAL A 81 -9.04 0.55 -6.06
N PHE A 82 -9.32 -0.19 -5.00
CA PHE A 82 -8.57 -1.38 -4.61
C PHE A 82 -9.17 -2.63 -5.24
N HIS A 83 -8.38 -3.37 -6.00
CA HIS A 83 -8.74 -4.67 -6.56
C HIS A 83 -8.07 -5.76 -5.71
N VAL A 84 -8.82 -6.42 -4.83
CA VAL A 84 -8.32 -7.50 -3.95
C VAL A 84 -8.48 -8.84 -4.65
N LEU A 85 -7.37 -9.48 -5.00
CA LEU A 85 -7.33 -10.79 -5.66
C LEU A 85 -6.88 -11.86 -4.67
N TYR A 86 -7.71 -12.88 -4.45
CA TYR A 86 -7.51 -13.87 -3.38
C TYR A 86 -7.94 -15.28 -3.78
N PRO A 87 -7.34 -16.35 -3.23
CA PRO A 87 -7.66 -17.73 -3.64
C PRO A 87 -8.97 -18.28 -3.06
N ASN A 88 -9.34 -17.88 -1.84
CA ASN A 88 -10.58 -18.28 -1.18
C ASN A 88 -10.89 -17.35 0.00
N ALA A 89 -12.12 -17.40 0.51
CA ALA A 89 -12.61 -16.47 1.54
C ALA A 89 -11.77 -16.45 2.83
N SER A 90 -11.16 -17.58 3.21
CA SER A 90 -10.34 -17.71 4.42
C SER A 90 -8.87 -17.32 4.21
N SER A 91 -8.47 -16.97 2.98
CA SER A 91 -7.10 -16.57 2.69
C SER A 91 -6.79 -15.20 3.29
N PRO A 92 -5.59 -14.99 3.87
CA PRO A 92 -5.17 -13.66 4.33
C PRO A 92 -5.02 -12.65 3.17
N ALA A 93 -4.93 -13.11 1.92
CA ALA A 93 -4.97 -12.24 0.75
C ALA A 93 -6.37 -11.64 0.48
N ASN A 94 -7.44 -12.21 1.05
CA ASN A 94 -8.76 -11.60 1.07
C ASN A 94 -8.81 -10.49 2.14
N LEU A 95 -7.99 -9.45 1.94
CA LEU A 95 -7.72 -8.39 2.91
C LEU A 95 -9.00 -7.79 3.48
N HIS A 96 -9.12 -7.65 4.79
CA HIS A 96 -10.26 -6.97 5.39
C HIS A 96 -10.32 -5.48 4.97
N ASP A 97 -11.52 -4.90 4.84
CA ASP A 97 -11.70 -3.49 4.42
C ASP A 97 -10.90 -2.53 5.33
N SER A 98 -10.80 -2.83 6.62
CA SER A 98 -10.03 -2.04 7.58
C SER A 98 -8.55 -1.90 7.20
N VAL A 99 -7.96 -2.91 6.54
CA VAL A 99 -6.57 -2.87 6.07
C VAL A 99 -6.43 -1.88 4.93
N LEU A 100 -7.39 -1.86 4.00
CA LEU A 100 -7.43 -0.94 2.87
C LEU A 100 -7.70 0.50 3.32
N VAL A 101 -8.65 0.67 4.25
CA VAL A 101 -8.94 1.97 4.89
C VAL A 101 -7.70 2.50 5.60
N ARG A 102 -6.99 1.65 6.34
CA ARG A 102 -5.74 2.05 6.98
C ARG A 102 -4.66 2.41 5.95
N GLN A 103 -4.53 1.67 4.85
CA GLN A 103 -3.58 2.01 3.80
C GLN A 103 -3.87 3.38 3.17
N LEU A 104 -5.13 3.69 2.89
CA LEU A 104 -5.54 4.99 2.35
C LEU A 104 -5.25 6.13 3.34
N ALA A 105 -5.47 5.90 4.64
CA ALA A 105 -5.12 6.87 5.69
C ALA A 105 -3.61 7.11 5.75
N ILE A 106 -2.79 6.05 5.69
CA ILE A 106 -1.32 6.17 5.65
C ILE A 106 -0.88 7.01 4.45
N MET A 107 -1.44 6.75 3.26
CA MET A 107 -1.13 7.54 2.08
C MET A 107 -1.47 9.02 2.29
N ASN A 108 -2.66 9.34 2.81
CA ASN A 108 -3.00 10.74 3.12
C ASN A 108 -2.08 11.36 4.16
N GLU A 109 -1.70 10.62 5.21
CA GLU A 109 -0.75 11.08 6.24
C GLU A 109 0.62 11.41 5.61
N THR A 110 1.16 10.54 4.74
CA THR A 110 2.48 10.75 4.14
C THR A 110 2.49 11.83 3.07
N TYR A 111 1.49 11.84 2.18
CA TYR A 111 1.43 12.82 1.09
C TYR A 111 1.06 14.22 1.59
N SER A 112 0.44 14.35 2.77
CA SER A 112 0.21 15.65 3.41
C SER A 112 1.29 16.07 4.40
N LEU A 113 2.34 15.25 4.60
CA LEU A 113 3.38 15.45 5.62
C LEU A 113 2.82 15.50 7.06
N SER A 114 1.65 14.91 7.29
CA SER A 114 1.01 14.82 8.61
C SER A 114 1.35 13.52 9.34
N ASN A 115 2.24 12.70 8.78
CA ASN A 115 2.69 11.44 9.38
C ASN A 115 3.43 11.72 10.70
N PRO A 116 3.07 11.05 11.82
CA PRO A 116 3.64 11.34 13.13
C PRO A 116 5.18 11.19 13.21
N ASN A 117 5.76 10.32 12.38
CA ASN A 117 7.20 10.07 12.39
C ASN A 117 8.02 11.15 11.66
N PHE A 118 7.42 12.15 11.01
CA PHE A 118 8.17 13.27 10.41
C PHE A 118 9.00 14.04 11.45
N ALA A 119 8.56 14.09 12.70
CA ALA A 119 9.35 14.68 13.79
C ALA A 119 10.71 13.97 14.03
N ASN A 120 10.90 12.76 13.48
CA ASN A 120 12.15 12.01 13.57
C ASN A 120 13.10 12.26 12.38
N THR A 121 12.70 13.05 11.39
CA THR A 121 13.55 13.41 10.26
C THR A 121 14.82 14.12 10.75
N ARG A 122 15.98 13.75 10.21
CA ARG A 122 17.26 14.40 10.55
C ARG A 122 17.21 15.90 10.26
N ALA A 123 17.82 16.70 11.14
CA ALA A 123 17.86 18.16 11.05
C ALA A 123 18.48 18.71 9.75
N ILE A 124 19.29 17.93 9.03
CA ILE A 124 19.82 18.33 7.71
C ILE A 124 18.74 18.30 6.61
N PHE A 125 17.63 17.59 6.82
CA PHE A 125 16.56 17.37 5.85
C PHE A 125 15.17 17.83 6.32
N ASP A 126 14.99 18.18 7.59
CA ASP A 126 13.68 18.54 8.17
C ASP A 126 13.00 19.74 7.47
N THR A 127 13.77 20.65 6.91
CA THR A 127 13.25 21.79 6.12
C THR A 127 12.86 21.43 4.69
N LEU A 128 13.20 20.23 4.20
CA LEU A 128 12.90 19.80 2.83
C LEU A 128 11.56 19.08 2.71
N GLY A 129 10.96 18.65 3.83
CA GLY A 129 9.68 17.94 3.84
C GLY A 129 8.56 18.74 3.16
N ALA A 130 7.70 18.06 2.40
CA ALA A 130 6.61 18.70 1.69
C ALA A 130 5.26 18.04 1.93
N ASN A 131 4.26 18.84 2.31
CA ASN A 131 2.88 18.51 1.98
C ASN A 131 2.74 18.61 0.45
N THR A 132 2.50 17.48 -0.20
CA THR A 132 2.44 17.37 -1.65
C THR A 132 1.18 17.95 -2.26
N ASP A 133 0.16 18.34 -1.48
CA ASP A 133 -1.18 18.71 -1.95
C ASP A 133 -1.87 17.62 -2.79
N VAL A 134 -1.47 16.35 -2.61
CA VAL A 134 -2.16 15.18 -3.12
C VAL A 134 -2.91 14.51 -1.98
N GLN A 135 -4.20 14.27 -2.18
CA GLN A 135 -5.06 13.51 -1.29
C GLN A 135 -5.68 12.34 -2.03
N PHE A 136 -6.07 11.32 -1.27
CA PHE A 136 -6.67 10.11 -1.80
C PHE A 136 -7.99 9.83 -1.10
N CYS A 137 -8.96 9.35 -1.86
CA CYS A 137 -10.21 8.86 -1.30
C CYS A 137 -10.65 7.58 -2.01
N PHE A 138 -11.45 6.74 -1.35
CA PHE A 138 -12.10 5.65 -2.06
C PHE A 138 -13.04 6.21 -3.13
N ALA A 139 -13.03 5.63 -4.32
CA ALA A 139 -14.01 5.92 -5.35
C ALA A 139 -15.42 5.62 -4.84
N GLY A 140 -16.33 6.59 -4.91
CA GLY A 140 -17.74 6.43 -4.55
C GLY A 140 -18.64 6.12 -5.73
N VAL A 141 -18.12 6.25 -6.95
CA VAL A 141 -18.82 5.86 -8.18
C VAL A 141 -17.90 5.05 -9.07
N ASP A 142 -18.43 3.99 -9.67
CA ASP A 142 -17.74 3.16 -10.65
C ASP A 142 -17.65 3.86 -12.02
N PRO A 143 -16.90 3.31 -12.99
CA PRO A 143 -16.80 3.92 -14.32
C PRO A 143 -18.13 4.06 -15.08
N LEU A 144 -19.17 3.29 -14.72
CA LEU A 144 -20.51 3.33 -15.30
C LEU A 144 -21.43 4.34 -14.59
N GLY A 145 -20.96 4.97 -13.51
CA GLY A 145 -21.70 5.96 -12.72
C GLY A 145 -22.54 5.37 -11.58
N ASN A 146 -22.43 4.08 -11.29
CA ASN A 146 -23.11 3.47 -10.15
C ASN A 146 -22.35 3.73 -8.86
N ALA A 147 -23.06 3.83 -7.73
CA ALA A 147 -22.42 3.94 -6.42
C ALA A 147 -21.55 2.70 -6.13
N CYS A 148 -20.35 2.91 -5.59
CA CYS A 148 -19.43 1.84 -5.20
C CYS A 148 -18.69 2.18 -3.90
N THR A 149 -17.96 1.21 -3.35
CA THR A 149 -17.14 1.36 -2.15
C THR A 149 -15.67 1.68 -2.46
N GLY A 150 -15.29 1.65 -3.75
CA GLY A 150 -13.89 1.72 -4.18
C GLY A 150 -13.09 0.45 -3.85
N ILE A 151 -13.75 -0.65 -3.49
CA ILE A 151 -13.13 -1.94 -3.18
C ILE A 151 -13.81 -3.01 -4.02
N ASP A 152 -13.06 -3.59 -4.95
CA ASP A 152 -13.46 -4.74 -5.73
C ASP A 152 -12.76 -6.01 -5.20
N ARG A 153 -13.47 -7.13 -5.15
CA ARG A 153 -12.97 -8.42 -4.65
C ARG A 153 -13.11 -9.52 -5.71
N PHE A 154 -12.01 -10.17 -6.07
CA PHE A 154 -11.98 -11.23 -7.08
C PHE A 154 -11.30 -12.49 -6.56
N GLN A 155 -12.07 -13.58 -6.56
CA GLN A 155 -11.49 -14.88 -6.26
C GLN A 155 -10.71 -15.40 -7.47
N THR A 156 -9.45 -15.79 -7.28
CA THR A 156 -8.57 -16.33 -8.31
C THR A 156 -7.60 -17.37 -7.74
N ALA A 157 -7.43 -18.49 -8.44
CA ALA A 157 -6.46 -19.52 -8.03
C ALA A 157 -5.01 -19.16 -8.44
N THR A 158 -4.81 -18.07 -9.18
CA THR A 158 -3.50 -17.67 -9.69
C THR A 158 -2.67 -17.00 -8.61
N SER A 159 -1.46 -17.53 -8.36
CA SER A 159 -0.38 -16.77 -7.75
C SER A 159 0.39 -16.03 -8.83
N PHE A 160 0.70 -14.75 -8.60
CA PHE A 160 1.33 -13.87 -9.59
C PHE A 160 2.86 -13.78 -9.40
N SER A 161 3.49 -14.69 -8.67
CA SER A 161 4.91 -14.59 -8.28
C SER A 161 5.93 -14.53 -9.44
N LEU A 162 5.71 -15.28 -10.52
CA LEU A 162 6.60 -15.28 -11.70
C LEU A 162 6.17 -14.31 -12.81
N THR A 163 4.98 -13.72 -12.68
CA THR A 163 4.31 -12.93 -13.71
C THR A 163 3.90 -11.55 -13.24
N ALA A 164 4.09 -11.19 -11.96
CA ALA A 164 3.78 -9.88 -11.42
C ALA A 164 4.39 -8.78 -12.29
N LEU A 165 5.66 -8.93 -12.63
CA LEU A 165 6.40 -8.00 -13.47
C LEU A 165 5.94 -7.96 -14.94
N ASN A 166 5.13 -8.93 -15.39
CA ASN A 166 4.53 -8.96 -16.74
C ASN A 166 3.08 -8.45 -16.78
N ASN A 167 2.57 -7.90 -15.67
CA ASN A 167 1.23 -7.35 -15.51
C ASN A 167 0.08 -8.37 -15.54
N GLY A 168 0.32 -9.68 -15.38
CA GLY A 168 -0.74 -10.70 -15.40
C GLY A 168 -1.90 -10.43 -14.42
N VAL A 169 -1.61 -9.81 -13.26
CA VAL A 169 -2.62 -9.38 -12.28
C VAL A 169 -3.60 -8.33 -12.85
N LYS A 170 -3.17 -7.56 -13.85
CA LYS A 170 -3.97 -6.53 -14.54
C LYS A 170 -4.75 -7.11 -15.74
N ILE A 171 -4.64 -8.42 -16.01
CA ILE A 171 -5.14 -9.07 -17.24
C ILE A 171 -6.15 -10.18 -16.88
N PRO A 172 -7.46 -10.02 -17.21
CA PRO A 172 -8.49 -11.02 -16.89
C PRO A 172 -8.22 -12.43 -17.43
N SER A 173 -7.69 -12.55 -18.64
CA SER A 173 -7.38 -13.85 -19.25
C SER A 173 -6.25 -14.61 -18.54
N MET A 174 -5.50 -13.96 -17.65
CA MET A 174 -4.45 -14.55 -16.81
C MET A 174 -4.93 -14.78 -15.36
N GLY A 175 -6.23 -14.66 -15.10
CA GLY A 175 -6.82 -14.74 -13.76
C GLY A 175 -6.68 -13.45 -12.95
N GLY A 176 -6.28 -12.35 -13.60
CA GLY A 176 -6.22 -11.01 -13.01
C GLY A 176 -7.52 -10.23 -13.14
N ARG A 177 -7.43 -8.91 -12.94
CA ARG A 177 -8.54 -7.95 -13.07
C ARG A 177 -8.08 -6.75 -13.90
N ALA A 178 -8.85 -6.39 -14.92
CA ALA A 178 -8.57 -5.20 -15.72
C ALA A 178 -8.69 -3.92 -14.88
N ALA A 179 -7.92 -2.91 -15.25
CA ALA A 179 -8.03 -1.58 -14.66
C ALA A 179 -9.43 -1.01 -14.84
N GLY A 180 -9.88 -0.20 -13.89
CA GLY A 180 -10.94 0.78 -14.14
C GLY A 180 -10.44 1.89 -15.08
N ASP A 181 -11.18 3.00 -15.14
CA ASP A 181 -10.81 4.15 -15.95
C ASP A 181 -9.57 4.87 -15.38
N ALA A 182 -8.37 4.50 -15.84
CA ALA A 182 -7.10 5.01 -15.34
C ALA A 182 -6.92 6.53 -15.47
N GLN A 183 -7.75 7.20 -16.27
CA GLN A 183 -7.73 8.66 -16.37
C GLN A 183 -8.46 9.35 -15.22
N ARG A 184 -9.33 8.62 -14.51
CA ARG A 184 -10.15 9.11 -13.39
C ARG A 184 -9.87 8.39 -12.06
N TYR A 185 -9.20 7.23 -12.07
CA TYR A 185 -8.96 6.44 -10.86
C TYR A 185 -7.50 6.00 -10.78
N LEU A 186 -6.94 6.07 -9.57
CA LEU A 186 -5.77 5.27 -9.23
C LEU A 186 -6.24 3.83 -8.94
N ASN A 187 -5.81 2.90 -9.78
CA ASN A 187 -6.06 1.47 -9.59
C ASN A 187 -4.94 0.86 -8.75
N ILE A 188 -5.29 0.20 -7.65
CA ILE A 188 -4.36 -0.53 -6.78
C ILE A 188 -4.78 -1.99 -6.72
N TRP A 189 -3.96 -2.90 -7.22
CA TRP A 189 -4.19 -4.34 -7.09
C TRP A 189 -3.49 -4.88 -5.85
N CYS A 190 -4.19 -5.65 -5.05
CA CYS A 190 -3.63 -6.39 -3.92
C CYS A 190 -3.71 -7.88 -4.25
N CYS A 191 -2.58 -8.57 -4.33
CA CYS A 191 -2.56 -9.98 -4.71
C CYS A 191 -1.42 -10.74 -4.01
N ASP A 192 -1.39 -12.05 -4.23
CA ASP A 192 -0.28 -12.91 -3.82
C ASP A 192 0.77 -12.99 -4.94
N MET A 193 1.93 -12.39 -4.68
CA MET A 193 3.15 -12.42 -5.47
C MET A 193 4.24 -13.26 -4.77
N SER A 194 3.87 -14.19 -3.89
CA SER A 194 4.81 -15.04 -3.17
C SER A 194 5.33 -16.20 -4.01
N PHE A 195 6.64 -16.42 -3.98
CA PHE A 195 7.28 -17.60 -4.55
C PHE A 195 7.66 -18.56 -3.42
N PHE A 196 7.22 -19.82 -3.50
CA PHE A 196 7.37 -20.81 -2.43
C PHE A 196 6.92 -20.31 -1.03
N GLY A 197 5.85 -19.51 -0.99
CA GLY A 197 5.28 -18.97 0.24
C GLY A 197 6.06 -17.80 0.86
N THR A 198 7.06 -17.26 0.16
CA THR A 198 7.76 -16.03 0.56
C THR A 198 7.49 -14.94 -0.48
N ALA A 199 7.13 -13.74 -0.04
CA ALA A 199 6.98 -12.59 -0.92
C ALA A 199 8.23 -12.40 -1.81
N PHE A 200 8.05 -12.48 -3.14
CA PHE A 200 9.15 -12.27 -4.09
C PHE A 200 9.42 -10.78 -4.29
N VAL A 201 8.35 -9.99 -4.43
CA VAL A 201 8.37 -8.53 -4.59
C VAL A 201 7.29 -7.90 -3.71
N LEU A 202 7.52 -6.71 -3.14
CA LEU A 202 6.49 -6.03 -2.32
C LEU A 202 5.46 -5.28 -3.14
N GLY A 203 5.88 -4.67 -4.23
CA GLY A 203 5.01 -3.92 -5.10
C GLY A 203 5.68 -3.56 -6.41
N PHE A 204 4.90 -3.06 -7.34
CA PHE A 204 5.41 -2.36 -8.51
C PHE A 204 4.35 -1.40 -9.04
N ALA A 205 4.79 -0.37 -9.75
CA ALA A 205 3.96 0.61 -10.41
C ALA A 205 4.17 0.61 -11.92
N THR A 206 3.23 1.21 -12.62
CA THR A 206 3.41 1.62 -14.01
C THR A 206 3.65 3.12 -14.04
N PHE A 207 4.79 3.54 -14.60
CA PHE A 207 5.15 4.95 -14.76
C PHE A 207 4.16 5.70 -15.67
N PRO A 208 4.00 7.02 -15.47
CA PRO A 208 3.27 7.87 -16.41
C PRO A 208 3.77 7.71 -17.85
N GLY A 209 2.83 7.66 -18.80
CA GLY A 209 3.11 7.42 -20.22
C GLY A 209 2.89 5.97 -20.67
N GLY A 210 2.74 5.03 -19.73
CA GLY A 210 2.26 3.68 -20.00
C GLY A 210 0.81 3.67 -20.53
N PRO A 211 0.33 2.53 -21.07
CA PRO A 211 -1.04 2.42 -21.53
C PRO A 211 -2.04 2.36 -20.37
N ASP A 212 -3.20 3.00 -20.52
CA ASP A 212 -4.27 3.07 -19.51
C ASP A 212 -4.66 1.68 -18.96
N SER A 213 -4.63 0.63 -19.78
CA SER A 213 -4.95 -0.74 -19.37
C SER A 213 -3.99 -1.33 -18.33
N LEU A 214 -2.78 -0.78 -18.23
CA LEU A 214 -1.76 -1.20 -17.28
C LEU A 214 -1.49 -0.15 -16.20
N ASP A 215 -2.09 1.05 -16.27
CA ASP A 215 -1.79 2.13 -15.35
C ASP A 215 -2.26 1.81 -13.91
N GLY A 216 -1.40 2.12 -12.94
CA GLY A 216 -1.66 1.90 -11.50
C GLY A 216 -0.59 1.06 -10.81
N VAL A 217 -0.91 0.62 -9.61
CA VAL A 217 0.02 0.04 -8.62
C VAL A 217 -0.39 -1.36 -8.22
N VAL A 218 0.55 -2.27 -8.04
CA VAL A 218 0.32 -3.62 -7.54
C VAL A 218 1.09 -3.80 -6.24
N LEU A 219 0.45 -4.43 -5.25
CA LEU A 219 0.98 -4.64 -3.91
C LEU A 219 0.83 -6.11 -3.49
N GLN A 220 1.87 -6.61 -2.83
CA GLN A 220 1.82 -7.88 -2.11
C GLN A 220 0.90 -7.70 -0.92
N TYR A 221 -0.11 -8.56 -0.79
CA TYR A 221 -1.18 -8.38 0.19
C TYR A 221 -0.67 -8.20 1.63
N GLU A 222 0.43 -8.86 2.01
CA GLU A 222 1.05 -8.75 3.34
C GLU A 222 1.63 -7.35 3.65
N TYR A 223 1.87 -6.54 2.62
CA TYR A 223 2.45 -5.19 2.73
C TYR A 223 1.43 -4.08 2.49
N VAL A 224 0.14 -4.44 2.46
CA VAL A 224 -0.97 -3.48 2.42
C VAL A 224 -1.40 -3.13 3.84
N GLY A 225 -1.58 -1.84 4.11
CA GLY A 225 -1.97 -1.31 5.42
C GLY A 225 -0.82 -1.34 6.42
N MET A 226 -1.14 -1.42 7.72
CA MET A 226 -0.16 -1.75 8.75
C MET A 226 -0.33 -3.21 9.12
N GLN A 227 0.74 -3.99 8.99
CA GLN A 227 0.74 -5.40 9.41
C GLN A 227 1.95 -5.67 10.27
N ASN A 228 1.68 -6.26 11.44
CA ASN A 228 2.70 -6.81 12.32
C ASN A 228 2.23 -8.19 12.78
N ASN A 229 2.69 -9.23 12.09
CA ASN A 229 2.30 -10.62 12.35
C ASN A 229 3.49 -11.51 12.74
N GLY A 230 4.60 -10.90 13.20
CA GLY A 230 5.83 -11.59 13.60
C GLY A 230 6.77 -11.94 12.44
N THR A 231 6.25 -12.14 11.23
CA THR A 231 7.04 -12.41 10.01
C THR A 231 7.17 -11.18 9.13
N VAL A 232 6.13 -10.35 9.11
CA VAL A 232 6.08 -9.08 8.39
C VAL A 232 5.92 -7.96 9.41
N ASN A 233 6.79 -6.94 9.31
CA ASN A 233 6.65 -5.67 9.98
C ASN A 233 6.60 -4.57 8.91
N ASN A 234 5.39 -4.09 8.63
CA ASN A 234 5.10 -3.15 7.56
C ASN A 234 4.30 -1.96 8.12
N LEU A 235 4.72 -0.75 7.79
CA LEU A 235 4.04 0.49 8.18
C LEU A 235 3.27 1.11 7.00
N GLY A 236 3.06 0.34 5.94
CA GLY A 236 2.29 0.72 4.75
C GLY A 236 3.07 1.61 3.78
N ARG A 237 4.42 1.63 3.87
CA ARG A 237 5.25 2.48 3.02
C ARG A 237 5.42 1.94 1.61
N THR A 238 5.21 0.64 1.39
CA THR A 238 5.22 0.07 0.03
C THR A 238 4.22 0.76 -0.88
N ALA A 239 2.97 0.96 -0.46
CA ALA A 239 1.99 1.67 -1.29
C ALA A 239 2.40 3.13 -1.53
N VAL A 240 2.98 3.81 -0.54
CA VAL A 240 3.45 5.20 -0.67
C VAL A 240 4.57 5.28 -1.72
N HIS A 241 5.51 4.34 -1.68
CA HIS A 241 6.61 4.22 -2.63
C HIS A 241 6.10 3.97 -4.06
N GLU A 242 5.25 2.96 -4.26
CA GLU A 242 4.73 2.63 -5.59
C GLU A 242 3.83 3.73 -6.16
N VAL A 243 3.03 4.40 -5.33
CA VAL A 243 2.23 5.55 -5.78
C VAL A 243 3.15 6.74 -6.09
N GLY A 244 4.30 6.85 -5.44
CA GLY A 244 5.38 7.77 -5.82
C GLY A 244 5.84 7.53 -7.26
N HIS A 245 6.14 6.28 -7.63
CA HIS A 245 6.44 5.91 -9.01
C HIS A 245 5.29 6.19 -9.99
N TRP A 246 4.04 5.89 -9.60
CA TRP A 246 2.86 6.20 -10.41
C TRP A 246 2.68 7.72 -10.65
N LEU A 247 3.14 8.55 -9.71
CA LEU A 247 3.24 10.02 -9.84
C LEU A 247 4.55 10.50 -10.49
N GLY A 248 5.39 9.58 -10.98
CA GLY A 248 6.59 9.87 -11.76
C GLY A 248 7.88 10.00 -10.97
N MET A 249 7.91 9.61 -9.69
CA MET A 249 9.14 9.60 -8.90
C MET A 249 10.06 8.44 -9.31
N ARG A 250 11.35 8.68 -9.30
CA ARG A 250 12.39 7.65 -9.50
C ARG A 250 12.92 7.21 -8.13
N HIS A 251 13.62 6.08 -8.06
CA HIS A 251 14.37 5.79 -6.85
C HIS A 251 15.46 6.84 -6.65
N ILE A 252 15.75 7.22 -5.40
CA ILE A 252 16.66 8.35 -5.12
C ILE A 252 18.11 8.13 -5.60
N TRP A 253 18.50 6.88 -5.84
CA TRP A 253 19.81 6.56 -6.43
C TRP A 253 19.82 6.59 -7.96
N GLY A 254 18.67 6.72 -8.65
CA GLY A 254 18.63 6.89 -10.11
C GLY A 254 18.55 5.59 -10.94
N ASP A 255 18.00 4.50 -10.39
CA ASP A 255 17.51 3.32 -11.15
C ASP A 255 18.52 2.50 -11.98
N GLY A 256 19.82 2.58 -11.71
CA GLY A 256 20.81 1.83 -12.48
C GLY A 256 20.70 0.29 -12.33
N GLN A 257 21.11 -0.42 -13.38
CA GLN A 257 21.00 -1.88 -13.53
C GLN A 257 22.01 -2.70 -12.68
N GLN A 258 22.92 -2.03 -11.98
CA GLN A 258 23.99 -2.65 -11.18
C GLN A 258 23.73 -2.41 -9.69
N SER A 259 24.32 -3.25 -8.83
CA SER A 259 24.29 -3.08 -7.37
C SER A 259 24.85 -1.75 -6.88
N THR A 260 25.54 -1.01 -7.75
CA THR A 260 26.03 0.34 -7.55
C THR A 260 25.89 1.10 -8.86
N VAL A 261 25.40 2.33 -8.80
CA VAL A 261 25.17 3.18 -9.97
C VAL A 261 26.10 4.39 -9.93
N PRO A 262 26.49 4.96 -11.07
CA PRO A 262 27.35 6.14 -11.07
C PRO A 262 26.74 7.30 -10.27
N CYS A 263 27.55 8.05 -9.51
CA CYS A 263 27.10 9.19 -8.69
C CYS A 263 26.64 10.42 -9.50
N ASP A 264 26.71 10.37 -10.82
CA ASP A 264 26.07 11.33 -11.74
C ASP A 264 24.69 10.85 -12.25
N SER A 265 24.22 9.68 -11.77
CA SER A 265 22.84 9.24 -11.94
C SER A 265 21.91 10.15 -11.16
N THR A 266 20.68 10.34 -11.66
CA THR A 266 19.73 11.29 -11.07
C THR A 266 18.34 10.69 -11.01
N ASP A 267 17.62 11.00 -9.95
CA ASP A 267 16.17 10.78 -9.82
C ASP A 267 15.36 11.96 -10.41
N TYR A 268 16.07 12.95 -10.98
CA TYR A 268 15.59 14.21 -11.53
C TYR A 268 14.97 15.16 -10.50
N VAL A 269 15.41 15.08 -9.25
CA VAL A 269 15.05 16.01 -8.18
C VAL A 269 16.32 16.55 -7.52
N GLU A 270 16.44 17.88 -7.46
CA GLU A 270 17.67 18.54 -6.99
C GLU A 270 17.85 18.48 -5.47
N ASP A 271 16.75 18.51 -4.69
CA ASP A 271 16.82 18.52 -3.22
C ASP A 271 16.90 17.12 -2.59
N THR A 272 17.05 16.08 -3.41
CA THR A 272 17.39 14.72 -3.01
C THR A 272 18.87 14.48 -3.31
N PRO A 273 19.73 14.30 -2.29
CA PRO A 273 21.14 13.99 -2.49
C PRO A 273 21.34 12.81 -3.42
N HIS A 274 22.30 12.92 -4.34
CA HIS A 274 22.75 11.79 -5.13
C HIS A 274 23.17 10.61 -4.23
N ALA A 275 22.80 9.40 -4.63
CA ALA A 275 23.20 8.15 -3.99
C ALA A 275 23.58 7.13 -5.05
N ASN A 276 24.55 6.26 -4.76
CA ASN A 276 24.97 5.22 -5.72
C ASN A 276 24.23 3.89 -5.52
N ASN A 277 23.42 3.77 -4.48
CA ASN A 277 22.70 2.55 -4.17
C ASN A 277 21.55 2.83 -3.20
N ALA A 278 20.60 1.91 -3.17
CA ALA A 278 19.53 1.90 -2.19
C ALA A 278 20.06 1.58 -0.77
N SER A 279 19.31 2.01 0.25
CA SER A 279 19.47 1.51 1.61
C SER A 279 19.13 0.01 1.69
N ALA A 280 19.88 -0.77 2.47
CA ALA A 280 19.71 -2.23 2.53
C ALA A 280 18.63 -2.66 3.53
N THR A 281 17.48 -1.97 3.55
CA THR A 281 16.42 -2.13 4.58
C THR A 281 16.88 -1.78 5.99
N ASP A 282 17.95 -0.99 6.11
CA ASP A 282 18.43 -0.41 7.36
C ASP A 282 17.98 1.07 7.48
N CYS A 283 18.46 1.72 8.54
CA CYS A 283 18.29 3.15 8.79
C CYS A 283 19.67 3.80 9.05
N ASP A 284 20.70 3.39 8.33
CA ASP A 284 22.07 3.90 8.54
C ASP A 284 22.16 5.38 8.10
N THR A 285 22.09 6.26 9.08
CA THR A 285 22.16 7.71 8.87
C THR A 285 23.58 8.22 8.59
N THR A 286 24.60 7.36 8.62
CA THR A 286 26.01 7.75 8.43
C THR A 286 26.51 7.49 7.02
N LYS A 287 25.76 6.72 6.24
CA LYS A 287 26.13 6.35 4.87
C LYS A 287 26.07 7.57 3.96
N ASN A 288 27.18 7.89 3.33
CA ASN A 288 27.25 8.82 2.21
C ASN A 288 27.90 8.07 1.05
N THR A 289 27.11 7.67 0.07
CA THR A 289 27.58 6.86 -1.06
C THR A 289 28.13 7.68 -2.22
N CYS A 290 27.78 8.97 -2.29
CA CYS A 290 28.23 9.92 -3.30
C CYS A 290 28.69 11.20 -2.62
N SER A 291 30.01 11.37 -2.51
CA SER A 291 30.61 12.54 -1.88
C SER A 291 30.97 13.61 -2.93
N THR A 292 30.31 14.77 -2.87
CA THR A 292 30.59 15.97 -3.70
C THR A 292 30.24 15.89 -5.19
N GLU A 293 29.61 14.82 -5.69
CA GLU A 293 29.16 14.75 -7.08
C GLU A 293 27.81 15.44 -7.34
N ASP A 294 27.09 15.83 -6.29
CA ASP A 294 25.79 16.49 -6.40
C ASP A 294 25.95 18.03 -6.59
N PRO A 295 25.55 18.59 -7.76
CA PRO A 295 25.73 20.01 -8.03
C PRO A 295 24.89 20.93 -7.15
N TYR A 296 23.67 20.52 -6.76
CA TYR A 296 22.78 21.34 -5.94
C TYR A 296 23.36 21.49 -4.54
N TRP A 297 23.72 20.37 -3.91
CA TRP A 297 24.27 20.37 -2.55
C TRP A 297 25.67 20.97 -2.48
N THR A 298 26.52 20.72 -3.50
CA THR A 298 27.83 21.37 -3.62
C THR A 298 27.70 22.89 -3.71
N SER A 299 26.68 23.42 -4.41
CA SER A 299 26.44 24.87 -4.49
C SER A 299 26.09 25.50 -3.14
N LEU A 300 25.58 24.70 -2.19
CA LEU A 300 25.28 25.09 -0.82
C LEU A 300 26.47 24.87 0.14
N ALA A 301 27.60 24.35 -0.37
CA ALA A 301 28.75 23.90 0.42
C ALA A 301 28.39 22.84 1.48
N ILE A 302 27.47 21.94 1.14
CA ILE A 302 27.00 20.82 1.98
C ILE A 302 27.27 19.52 1.22
N ASP A 303 27.77 18.50 1.93
CA ASP A 303 27.91 17.12 1.44
C ASP A 303 27.03 16.22 2.33
N PRO A 304 25.72 16.12 2.04
CA PRO A 304 24.80 15.40 2.90
C PRO A 304 24.95 13.88 2.72
N PRO A 305 24.70 13.08 3.77
CA PRO A 305 24.59 11.62 3.64
C PRO A 305 23.37 11.22 2.79
N ASP A 306 23.32 9.94 2.40
CA ASP A 306 22.16 9.36 1.72
C ASP A 306 20.87 9.63 2.53
N MET A 307 19.79 10.00 1.84
CA MET A 307 18.53 10.41 2.47
C MET A 307 17.62 9.21 2.77
N VAL A 308 17.97 8.42 3.79
CA VAL A 308 17.19 7.23 4.24
C VAL A 308 15.74 7.56 4.69
N GLU A 309 15.45 8.84 4.90
CA GLU A 309 14.12 9.36 5.20
C GLU A 309 13.17 9.37 4.01
N ASN A 310 13.70 9.29 2.79
CA ASN A 310 12.90 9.46 1.59
C ASN A 310 12.03 8.22 1.32
N TYR A 311 10.76 8.43 0.99
CA TYR A 311 9.87 7.33 0.62
C TYR A 311 10.30 6.58 -0.65
N MET A 312 11.17 7.17 -1.48
CA MET A 312 11.69 6.56 -2.71
C MET A 312 13.03 5.81 -2.50
N ASP A 313 13.52 5.68 -1.26
CA ASP A 313 14.61 4.77 -0.91
C ASP A 313 14.07 3.37 -0.52
N TYR A 314 14.96 2.39 -0.35
CA TYR A 314 14.69 1.06 0.19
C TYR A 314 15.06 0.92 1.67
N SER A 315 15.07 2.02 2.42
CA SER A 315 15.30 2.01 3.87
C SER A 315 14.21 1.26 4.62
N ASN A 316 14.37 1.03 5.92
CA ASN A 316 13.28 0.48 6.72
C ASN A 316 12.09 1.46 6.77
N ASP A 317 10.86 0.95 6.74
CA ASP A 317 9.63 1.75 6.88
C ASP A 317 9.66 2.72 8.07
N GLY A 318 10.33 2.33 9.17
CA GLY A 318 10.44 3.12 10.39
C GLY A 318 11.22 4.43 10.24
N CYS A 319 12.21 4.49 9.34
CA CYS A 319 12.97 5.71 9.06
C CYS A 319 12.45 6.50 7.87
N MET A 320 11.60 5.93 7.02
CA MET A 320 10.95 6.69 5.95
C MET A 320 9.94 7.70 6.51
N THR A 321 10.14 8.98 6.24
CA THR A 321 9.40 10.08 6.88
C THR A 321 8.88 11.14 5.92
N MET A 322 9.36 11.22 4.67
CA MET A 322 8.99 12.35 3.81
C MET A 322 9.16 12.12 2.29
N PHE A 323 8.39 12.90 1.53
CA PHE A 323 8.77 13.38 0.21
C PHE A 323 9.37 14.80 0.34
N THR A 324 10.26 15.17 -0.57
CA THR A 324 10.85 16.52 -0.61
C THR A 324 9.98 17.52 -1.36
N LYS A 325 10.30 18.82 -1.24
CA LYS A 325 9.67 19.91 -2.01
C LYS A 325 9.93 19.76 -3.51
N GLY A 326 11.13 19.32 -3.90
CA GLY A 326 11.46 19.01 -5.28
C GLY A 326 10.65 17.83 -5.82
N GLN A 327 10.47 16.77 -5.03
CA GLN A 327 9.60 15.64 -5.39
C GLN A 327 8.15 16.09 -5.58
N LYS A 328 7.62 16.96 -4.69
CA LYS A 328 6.30 17.58 -4.90
C LYS A 328 6.23 18.31 -6.25
N ALA A 329 7.18 19.18 -6.55
CA ALA A 329 7.20 19.92 -7.82
C ALA A 329 7.17 18.99 -9.02
N ARG A 330 7.95 17.90 -8.96
CA ARG A 330 7.99 16.86 -9.97
C ARG A 330 6.65 16.11 -10.09
N MET A 331 6.02 15.69 -8.99
CA MET A 331 4.69 15.06 -9.01
C MET A 331 3.66 15.96 -9.71
N TRP A 332 3.66 17.25 -9.38
CA TRP A 332 2.76 18.23 -9.99
C TRP A 332 3.06 18.48 -11.46
N SER A 333 4.30 18.31 -11.92
CA SER A 333 4.59 18.35 -13.36
C SER A 333 3.89 17.21 -14.12
N PHE A 334 3.83 16.01 -13.56
CA PHE A 334 3.10 14.88 -14.15
C PHE A 334 1.58 15.07 -14.04
N ILE A 335 1.08 15.54 -12.89
CA ILE A 335 -0.35 15.83 -12.68
C ILE A 335 -0.83 16.89 -13.69
N ASN A 336 -0.09 17.98 -13.86
CA ASN A 336 -0.49 19.06 -14.76
C ASN A 336 -0.38 18.73 -16.25
N THR A 337 0.32 17.64 -16.63
CA THR A 337 0.64 17.38 -18.04
C THR A 337 0.13 16.04 -18.58
N LEU A 338 0.23 14.97 -17.80
CA LEU A 338 -0.08 13.60 -18.22
C LEU A 338 -1.24 13.02 -17.43
N ARG A 339 -1.48 13.50 -16.22
CA ARG A 339 -2.63 13.12 -15.39
C ARG A 339 -3.59 14.29 -15.15
N SER A 340 -3.70 15.22 -16.10
CA SER A 340 -4.49 16.45 -15.93
C SER A 340 -5.99 16.18 -15.75
N ASN A 341 -6.47 15.02 -16.20
CA ASN A 341 -7.85 14.58 -15.97
C ASN A 341 -8.17 14.40 -14.48
N LEU A 342 -7.17 14.18 -13.62
CA LEU A 342 -7.33 14.14 -12.16
C LEU A 342 -7.72 15.51 -11.58
N LEU A 343 -7.33 16.62 -12.22
CA LEU A 343 -7.61 17.99 -11.75
C LEU A 343 -9.05 18.41 -12.00
N THR A 344 -9.69 17.85 -13.04
CA THR A 344 -11.08 18.13 -13.41
C THR A 344 -12.01 16.99 -13.06
N ASN A 345 -11.53 16.04 -12.25
CA ASN A 345 -12.24 14.82 -11.94
C ASN A 345 -13.42 15.11 -11.00
N ASN A 346 -14.62 14.65 -11.39
CA ASN A 346 -15.85 14.82 -10.62
C ASN A 346 -16.32 13.54 -9.93
N VAL A 347 -15.49 12.49 -9.92
CA VAL A 347 -15.76 11.27 -9.17
C VAL A 347 -15.89 11.62 -7.69
N THR A 348 -17.07 11.38 -7.14
CA THR A 348 -17.34 11.58 -5.73
C THR A 348 -16.60 10.53 -4.92
N CYS A 349 -15.99 10.93 -3.82
CA CYS A 349 -15.44 10.00 -2.85
C CYS A 349 -16.56 9.18 -2.21
N ALA A 350 -16.31 7.89 -1.98
CA ALA A 350 -17.24 7.06 -1.22
C ALA A 350 -17.39 7.67 0.18
N THR A 351 -18.64 7.84 0.63
CA THR A 351 -18.88 7.85 2.07
C THR A 351 -18.60 6.43 2.52
N VAL A 352 -17.38 6.18 2.98
CA VAL A 352 -17.05 4.89 3.58
C VAL A 352 -18.12 4.60 4.63
N GLY A 353 -18.93 3.58 4.36
CA GLY A 353 -19.76 3.00 5.41
C GLY A 353 -18.82 2.68 6.56
N ILE A 354 -19.23 2.99 7.78
CA ILE A 354 -18.46 2.61 8.96
C ILE A 354 -18.52 1.07 9.05
N ASP A 355 -17.66 0.41 8.28
CA ASP A 355 -17.34 -0.99 8.44
C ASP A 355 -15.94 -1.05 9.06
N GLU A 356 -16.00 -1.25 10.38
CA GLU A 356 -14.96 -1.74 11.29
C GLU A 356 -13.59 -1.06 11.21
N TYR A 357 -13.52 0.15 11.77
CA TYR A 357 -12.30 0.59 12.42
C TYR A 357 -12.01 -0.30 13.65
N ASN A 358 -10.81 -0.91 13.64
CA ASN A 358 -10.16 -1.73 14.67
C ASN A 358 -10.61 -3.21 14.79
N PRO A 359 -10.05 -4.14 13.98
CA PRO A 359 -10.36 -5.57 14.09
C PRO A 359 -9.93 -6.16 15.44
N VAL A 360 -8.87 -5.67 16.09
CA VAL A 360 -8.42 -6.25 17.37
C VAL A 360 -9.41 -5.97 18.49
N PHE A 361 -9.96 -4.77 18.58
CA PHE A 361 -10.95 -4.44 19.63
C PHE A 361 -12.37 -4.88 19.26
N GLY A 362 -12.74 -4.79 17.98
CA GLY A 362 -14.07 -5.15 17.48
C GLY A 362 -14.36 -6.65 17.50
N ASP A 363 -13.35 -7.52 17.38
CA ASP A 363 -13.50 -8.98 17.45
C ASP A 363 -13.87 -9.47 18.85
N PHE A 364 -13.50 -8.71 19.88
CA PHE A 364 -13.86 -8.99 21.27
C PHE A 364 -15.24 -8.47 21.65
N ILE A 365 -15.98 -7.85 20.73
CA ILE A 365 -17.30 -7.29 20.99
C ILE A 365 -18.36 -8.00 20.13
N HIS A 366 -19.23 -8.75 20.76
CA HIS A 366 -20.32 -9.46 20.10
C HIS A 366 -21.66 -8.79 20.40
N VAL A 367 -22.38 -8.40 19.35
CA VAL A 367 -23.67 -7.72 19.46
C VAL A 367 -24.74 -8.59 18.79
N TYR A 368 -25.75 -9.00 19.56
CA TYR A 368 -26.79 -9.92 19.06
C TYR A 368 -28.08 -9.85 19.91
N PRO A 369 -29.25 -10.25 19.38
CA PRO A 369 -29.49 -10.58 17.98
C PRO A 369 -29.39 -9.34 17.08
N ASN A 370 -29.13 -9.55 15.80
CA ASN A 370 -29.17 -8.50 14.79
C ASN A 370 -29.73 -9.11 13.49
N PRO A 371 -30.95 -8.76 13.04
CA PRO A 371 -31.83 -7.71 13.57
C PRO A 371 -32.32 -7.95 15.01
N VAL A 372 -32.64 -6.88 15.72
CA VAL A 372 -33.14 -6.89 17.11
C VAL A 372 -34.56 -6.35 17.19
N ASN A 373 -35.38 -7.00 18.03
CA ASN A 373 -36.68 -6.53 18.46
C ASN A 373 -36.73 -6.57 20.00
N GLY A 374 -36.71 -5.40 20.65
CA GLY A 374 -36.78 -5.28 22.10
C GLY A 374 -35.43 -5.27 22.82
N LEU A 375 -34.74 -6.42 22.94
CA LEU A 375 -33.52 -6.55 23.77
C LEU A 375 -32.27 -6.89 22.94
N LEU A 376 -31.24 -6.06 23.06
CA LEU A 376 -29.94 -6.23 22.41
C LEU A 376 -28.88 -6.65 23.43
N ASN A 377 -28.17 -7.74 23.18
CA ASN A 377 -27.01 -8.16 23.97
C ASN A 377 -25.74 -7.56 23.39
N ILE A 378 -24.88 -7.02 24.27
CA ILE A 378 -23.55 -6.50 23.96
C ILE A 378 -22.56 -7.20 24.91
N ASN A 379 -21.80 -8.13 24.36
CA ASN A 379 -20.82 -8.90 25.11
C ASN A 379 -19.40 -8.43 24.79
N PHE A 380 -18.57 -8.32 25.82
CA PHE A 380 -17.17 -7.93 25.76
C PHE A 380 -16.29 -9.10 26.23
N SER A 381 -15.23 -9.41 25.48
CA SER A 381 -14.19 -10.33 25.97
C SER A 381 -13.24 -9.60 26.93
N THR A 382 -13.31 -10.04 28.18
CA THR A 382 -12.56 -9.76 29.43
C THR A 382 -11.79 -8.45 29.65
N ASN A 383 -10.94 -7.92 28.76
CA ASN A 383 -10.09 -6.76 29.11
C ASN A 383 -10.53 -5.46 28.43
N SER A 384 -11.65 -5.50 27.70
CA SER A 384 -12.11 -4.43 26.80
C SER A 384 -13.04 -3.39 27.44
N ILE A 385 -13.43 -3.59 28.70
CA ILE A 385 -14.52 -2.82 29.36
C ILE A 385 -14.06 -1.61 30.16
N GLU A 386 -12.76 -1.49 30.50
CA GLU A 386 -12.31 -0.43 31.39
C GLU A 386 -12.59 0.95 30.77
N GLN A 387 -13.45 1.74 31.44
CA GLN A 387 -13.93 3.04 30.95
C GLN A 387 -14.62 2.99 29.57
N ALA A 388 -15.21 1.84 29.22
CA ALA A 388 -15.96 1.70 27.98
C ALA A 388 -17.23 2.54 27.99
N LYS A 389 -17.59 3.07 26.83
CA LYS A 389 -18.81 3.83 26.55
C LYS A 389 -19.40 3.32 25.25
N VAL A 390 -20.70 3.11 25.23
CA VAL A 390 -21.48 2.73 24.04
C VAL A 390 -22.42 3.86 23.67
N GLU A 391 -22.35 4.33 22.44
CA GLU A 391 -23.11 5.44 21.88
C GLU A 391 -23.90 4.94 20.66
N PHE A 392 -25.22 5.09 20.68
CA PHE A 392 -26.11 4.70 19.58
C PHE A 392 -26.38 5.90 18.71
N TYR A 393 -26.10 5.76 17.42
CA TYR A 393 -26.39 6.76 16.39
C TYR A 393 -27.43 6.20 15.42
N ASN A 394 -28.42 7.01 15.04
CA ASN A 394 -29.31 6.64 13.94
C ASN A 394 -28.63 6.84 12.57
N ALA A 395 -29.29 6.43 11.49
CA ALA A 395 -28.75 6.58 10.13
C ALA A 395 -28.48 8.03 9.70
N ALA A 396 -29.04 9.04 10.38
CA ALA A 396 -28.77 10.46 10.15
C ALA A 396 -27.59 10.99 10.98
N GLY A 397 -26.91 10.13 11.75
CA GLY A 397 -25.79 10.50 12.63
C GLY A 397 -26.20 11.17 13.95
N GLN A 398 -27.48 11.16 14.30
CA GLN A 398 -27.96 11.73 15.56
C GLN A 398 -27.72 10.72 16.69
N LEU A 399 -27.14 11.18 17.80
CA LEU A 399 -26.99 10.39 19.01
C LEU A 399 -28.36 10.18 19.67
N VAL A 400 -28.80 8.92 19.76
CA VAL A 400 -30.14 8.56 20.26
C VAL A 400 -30.11 7.89 21.64
N LYS A 401 -28.99 7.25 22.01
CA LYS A 401 -28.85 6.58 23.30
C LYS A 401 -27.38 6.46 23.71
N VAL A 402 -27.10 6.55 25.00
CA VAL A 402 -25.77 6.30 25.58
C VAL A 402 -25.89 5.25 26.68
N PHE A 403 -24.94 4.34 26.72
CA PHE A 403 -24.86 3.26 27.70
C PHE A 403 -23.41 3.10 28.18
N VAL A 404 -23.21 2.94 29.48
CA VAL A 404 -21.90 2.64 30.07
C VAL A 404 -21.96 1.20 30.59
N PRO A 405 -21.19 0.26 30.00
CA PRO A 405 -21.14 -1.12 30.44
C PRO A 405 -20.72 -1.25 31.91
N SER A 406 -21.45 -2.08 32.68
CA SER A 406 -21.07 -2.43 34.07
C SER A 406 -20.32 -3.74 34.16
N ASP A 407 -20.58 -4.67 33.23
CA ASP A 407 -20.08 -6.04 33.24
C ASP A 407 -19.77 -6.53 31.82
N PHE A 408 -19.15 -7.71 31.66
CA PHE A 408 -18.81 -8.25 30.34
C PHE A 408 -20.02 -8.60 29.48
N GLN A 409 -21.17 -8.85 30.07
CA GLN A 409 -22.42 -9.11 29.36
C GLN A 409 -23.42 -8.02 29.72
N ASN A 410 -23.89 -7.29 28.72
CA ASN A 410 -24.82 -6.21 28.92
C ASN A 410 -26.04 -6.42 28.04
N VAL A 411 -27.22 -6.13 28.59
CA VAL A 411 -28.48 -6.16 27.85
C VAL A 411 -29.02 -4.74 27.78
N VAL A 412 -29.28 -4.27 26.56
CA VAL A 412 -29.80 -2.93 26.30
C VAL A 412 -31.17 -3.06 25.65
N GLU A 413 -32.18 -2.45 26.26
CA GLU A 413 -33.50 -2.33 25.64
C GLU A 413 -33.47 -1.28 24.52
N VAL A 414 -33.90 -1.68 23.33
CA VAL A 414 -34.02 -0.84 22.14
C VAL A 414 -35.47 -0.44 21.84
N LYS A 415 -36.42 -0.91 22.65
CA LYS A 415 -37.84 -0.56 22.54
C LYS A 415 -38.02 0.94 22.68
N GLY A 416 -38.75 1.56 21.75
CA GLY A 416 -38.95 3.01 21.67
C GLY A 416 -37.98 3.75 20.73
N LEU A 417 -36.97 3.06 20.19
CA LEU A 417 -36.26 3.55 19.00
C LEU A 417 -37.05 3.14 17.75
N ALA A 418 -37.14 4.04 16.77
CA ALA A 418 -37.84 3.74 15.51
C ALA A 418 -37.14 2.59 14.77
N SER A 419 -37.91 1.72 14.12
CA SER A 419 -37.37 0.70 13.20
C SER A 419 -36.41 1.33 12.17
N GLY A 420 -35.24 0.73 11.99
CA GLY A 420 -34.21 1.28 11.11
C GLY A 420 -32.78 0.81 11.43
N ILE A 421 -31.82 1.40 10.72
CA ILE A 421 -30.39 1.12 10.90
C ILE A 421 -29.81 2.05 11.97
N TYR A 422 -29.03 1.46 12.87
CA TYR A 422 -28.30 2.17 13.91
C TYR A 422 -26.83 1.73 13.95
N PHE A 423 -25.98 2.62 14.44
CA PHE A 423 -24.55 2.39 14.62
C PHE A 423 -24.20 2.52 16.10
N LEU A 424 -23.61 1.49 16.67
CA LEU A 424 -23.13 1.46 18.05
C LEU A 424 -21.64 1.76 18.04
N LYS A 425 -21.28 2.98 18.44
CA LYS A 425 -19.89 3.33 18.69
C LYS A 425 -19.53 2.91 20.11
N ILE A 426 -18.58 1.99 20.22
CA ILE A 426 -18.07 1.44 21.48
C ILE A 426 -16.64 1.93 21.64
N SER A 427 -16.35 2.73 22.66
CA SER A 427 -15.04 3.34 22.86
C SER A 427 -14.56 3.27 24.30
N ASN A 428 -13.26 3.12 24.51
CA ASN A 428 -12.56 3.36 25.77
C ASN A 428 -11.42 4.38 25.52
N PRO A 429 -10.61 4.79 26.52
CA PRO A 429 -9.56 5.81 26.32
C PRO A 429 -8.56 5.51 25.20
N SER A 430 -8.37 4.24 24.86
CA SER A 430 -7.34 3.78 23.91
C SER A 430 -7.91 3.20 22.62
N ASN A 431 -9.19 2.86 22.56
CA ASN A 431 -9.79 2.11 21.47
C ASN A 431 -11.19 2.62 21.11
N CYS A 432 -11.57 2.44 19.85
CA CYS A 432 -12.92 2.65 19.36
C CYS A 432 -13.26 1.55 18.36
N ALA A 433 -14.47 1.01 18.44
CA ALA A 433 -15.09 0.12 17.45
C ALA A 433 -16.50 0.60 17.15
N VAL A 434 -17.03 0.23 15.98
CA VAL A 434 -18.43 0.52 15.63
C VAL A 434 -19.10 -0.76 15.14
N LYS A 435 -20.30 -1.04 15.63
CA LYS A 435 -21.12 -2.19 15.20
C LYS A 435 -22.45 -1.68 14.62
N LYS A 436 -22.80 -2.16 13.43
CA LYS A 436 -24.11 -1.89 12.81
C LYS A 436 -25.17 -2.81 13.41
N ILE A 437 -26.32 -2.26 13.78
CA ILE A 437 -27.51 -3.02 14.15
C ILE A 437 -28.73 -2.58 13.34
N VAL A 438 -29.69 -3.49 13.22
CA VAL A 438 -30.99 -3.23 12.59
C VAL A 438 -32.06 -3.45 13.66
N ILE A 439 -32.81 -2.39 13.99
CA ILE A 439 -33.99 -2.48 14.85
C ILE A 439 -35.20 -2.73 13.95
N GLN A 440 -35.97 -3.77 14.26
CA GLN A 440 -37.21 -4.10 13.58
C GLN A 440 -38.32 -4.37 14.60
N ASP A 441 -39.46 -3.72 14.41
CA ASP A 441 -40.70 -4.08 15.09
C ASP A 441 -41.34 -5.24 14.33
N TRP A 442 -41.60 -6.33 15.04
CA TRP A 442 -42.30 -7.49 14.50
C TRP A 442 -43.71 -7.35 15.01
N ASP A 443 -44.57 -6.69 14.22
CA ASP A 443 -46.00 -6.63 14.48
C ASP A 443 -46.61 -8.05 14.46
#